data_AF-A0A2I0K4M7-F1
#
_entry.id   AF-A0A2I0K4M7-F1
#
_cell.length_a   1.000
_cell.length_b   1.000
_cell.length_c   1.000
_cell.angle_alpha   90.00
_cell.angle_beta   90.00
_cell.angle_gamma   90.00
#
_symmetry.space_group_name_H-M   'P 1'
#
loop_
_entity.id
_entity.type
_entity.pdbx_description
1 polymer ?
#
loop_
_entity_poly.entity_id
_entity_poly.type
_entity_poly.pdbx_seq_one_letter_code
_entity_poly.pdbx_strand_id
1 'polypeptide(L)'
;MEEDDIHEIGEEEKEKLNDVDYLTGNPLPSDILLYAVPVCGPYNALQSYKYRVKITPGTAKKGKAAKMAMNLFSHMPEATSREKELMKACTDPELVAAIIGNVKVSAAGLSQLKQKQKKSKKGGR
;
A
#
# COMPACT_ATOMS: atom_id res chain seq x y z
N MET A 1 15.73 15.86 -15.03
CA MET A 1 14.33 15.78 -15.47
C MET A 1 14.40 14.99 -16.75
N GLU A 2 14.56 13.67 -16.60
CA GLU A 2 14.45 12.75 -17.72
C GLU A 2 12.95 12.55 -17.89
N GLU A 3 12.39 13.21 -18.89
CA GLU A 3 11.05 12.92 -19.37
C GLU A 3 11.15 11.50 -19.95
N ASP A 4 10.81 10.49 -19.15
CA ASP A 4 10.69 9.11 -19.61
C ASP A 4 9.78 9.09 -20.84
N ASP A 5 10.23 8.44 -21.91
CA ASP A 5 9.51 8.14 -23.15
C ASP A 5 8.10 7.59 -22.86
N ILE A 6 7.12 8.47 -22.67
CA ILE A 6 5.70 8.08 -22.68
C ILE A 6 5.36 7.83 -24.15
N HIS A 7 5.63 6.62 -24.61
CA HIS A 7 5.11 6.13 -25.88
C HIS A 7 3.57 6.19 -25.83
N GLU A 8 3.00 7.10 -26.60
CA GLU A 8 1.56 7.20 -26.74
C GLU A 8 1.06 5.89 -27.37
N ILE A 9 0.32 5.12 -26.59
CA ILE A 9 -0.15 3.79 -26.97
C ILE A 9 -1.04 3.95 -28.21
N GLY A 10 -0.66 3.32 -29.32
CA GLY A 10 -1.43 3.35 -30.57
C GLY A 10 -2.84 2.78 -30.37
N GLU A 11 -3.80 3.18 -31.20
CA GLU A 11 -5.20 2.71 -31.07
C GLU A 11 -5.32 1.18 -31.06
N GLU A 12 -4.50 0.48 -31.86
CA GLU A 12 -4.48 -0.99 -31.93
C GLU A 12 -3.89 -1.67 -30.68
N GLU A 13 -3.00 -1.00 -29.95
CA GLU A 13 -2.49 -1.50 -28.66
C GLU A 13 -3.46 -1.19 -27.53
N LYS A 14 -4.18 -0.06 -27.61
CA LYS A 14 -5.25 0.26 -26.66
C LYS A 14 -6.35 -0.79 -26.66
N GLU A 15 -6.71 -1.35 -27.81
CA GLU A 15 -7.68 -2.44 -27.92
C GLU A 15 -7.18 -3.77 -27.30
N LYS A 16 -5.87 -3.90 -27.05
CA LYS A 16 -5.27 -5.09 -26.44
C LYS A 16 -5.07 -4.97 -24.93
N LEU A 17 -5.30 -3.79 -24.34
CA LEU A 17 -5.25 -3.64 -22.89
C LEU A 17 -6.29 -4.53 -22.24
N ASN A 18 -5.86 -5.19 -21.18
CA ASN A 18 -6.74 -5.94 -20.28
C ASN A 18 -6.83 -5.24 -18.93
N ASP A 19 -7.72 -5.73 -18.06
CA ASP A 19 -7.95 -5.14 -16.74
C ASP A 19 -6.69 -5.04 -15.87
N VAL A 20 -5.69 -5.89 -16.10
CA VAL A 20 -4.43 -5.93 -15.33
C VAL A 20 -3.52 -4.76 -15.71
N ASP A 21 -3.60 -4.27 -16.94
CA ASP A 21 -2.78 -3.16 -17.43
C ASP A 21 -3.17 -1.81 -16.77
N TYR A 22 -4.37 -1.74 -16.18
CA TYR A 22 -4.83 -0.59 -15.40
C TYR A 22 -4.35 -0.61 -13.94
N LEU A 23 -3.65 -1.66 -13.51
CA LEU A 23 -3.13 -1.78 -12.14
C LEU A 23 -1.67 -1.35 -12.07
N THR A 24 -1.36 -0.41 -11.18
CA THR A 24 0.02 0.00 -10.89
C THR A 24 0.34 -0.09 -9.40
N GLY A 25 1.55 -0.56 -9.09
CA GLY A 25 2.12 -0.53 -7.74
C GLY A 25 2.92 0.74 -7.42
N ASN A 26 3.15 1.58 -8.43
CA ASN A 26 3.92 2.82 -8.33
C ASN A 26 3.17 3.95 -9.05
N PRO A 27 2.12 4.51 -8.42
CA PRO A 27 1.33 5.58 -9.03
C PRO A 27 2.16 6.84 -9.21
N LEU A 28 2.08 7.43 -10.40
CA LEU A 28 2.72 8.69 -10.76
C LEU A 28 1.83 9.89 -10.38
N PRO A 29 2.39 11.10 -10.19
CA PRO A 29 1.61 12.29 -9.88
C PRO A 29 0.58 12.69 -10.95
N SER A 30 0.81 12.30 -12.20
CA SER A 30 -0.08 12.52 -13.34
C SER A 30 -1.23 11.52 -13.43
N ASP A 31 -1.18 10.43 -12.66
CA ASP A 31 -2.16 9.35 -12.76
C ASP A 31 -3.49 9.72 -12.08
N ILE A 32 -4.59 9.24 -12.67
CA ILE A 32 -5.93 9.36 -12.09
C ILE A 32 -6.26 8.07 -11.34
N LEU A 33 -6.15 8.13 -10.01
CA LEU A 33 -6.41 6.96 -9.15
C LEU A 33 -7.91 6.78 -8.87
N LEU A 34 -8.44 5.64 -9.29
CA LEU A 34 -9.85 5.28 -9.15
C LEU A 34 -10.12 4.50 -7.86
N TYR A 35 -9.34 3.44 -7.62
CA TYR A 35 -9.52 2.51 -6.50
C TYR A 35 -8.16 2.03 -5.95
N ALA A 36 -8.17 1.52 -4.72
CA ALA A 36 -7.02 0.83 -4.13
C ALA A 36 -7.38 -0.64 -3.88
N VAL A 37 -6.56 -1.55 -4.39
CA VAL A 37 -6.78 -2.99 -4.26
C VAL A 37 -5.69 -3.59 -3.35
N PRO A 38 -6.04 -4.16 -2.20
CA PRO A 38 -5.05 -4.80 -1.34
C PRO A 38 -4.65 -6.16 -1.92
N VAL A 39 -3.35 -6.41 -2.03
CA VAL A 39 -2.79 -7.65 -2.58
C VAL A 39 -1.73 -8.24 -1.65
N CYS A 40 -1.54 -9.55 -1.75
CA CYS A 40 -0.44 -10.26 -1.10
C CYS A 40 0.27 -11.14 -2.11
N GLY A 41 1.59 -11.08 -2.10
CA GLY A 41 2.42 -11.84 -3.02
C GLY A 41 3.86 -11.97 -2.53
N PRO A 42 4.71 -12.66 -3.31
CA PRO A 42 6.12 -12.80 -3.00
C PRO A 42 6.79 -11.44 -2.86
N TYR A 43 7.57 -11.25 -1.79
CA TYR A 43 8.20 -9.95 -1.51
C TYR A 43 9.09 -9.45 -2.65
N ASN A 44 9.69 -10.38 -3.42
CA ASN A 44 10.53 -10.05 -4.57
C ASN A 44 9.75 -9.44 -5.73
N ALA A 45 8.51 -9.88 -5.96
CA ALA A 45 7.66 -9.34 -7.02
C ALA A 45 7.14 -7.94 -6.65
N LEU A 46 6.94 -7.67 -5.36
CA LEU A 46 6.40 -6.42 -4.85
C LEU A 46 7.50 -5.39 -4.52
N GLN A 47 8.74 -5.56 -5.00
CA GLN A 47 9.82 -4.68 -4.56
C GLN A 47 9.72 -3.25 -5.10
N SER A 48 9.16 -3.09 -6.29
CA SER A 48 8.94 -1.80 -6.94
C SER A 48 7.74 -1.04 -6.35
N TYR A 49 6.95 -1.66 -5.49
CA TYR A 49 5.72 -1.05 -4.99
C TYR A 49 6.05 0.04 -3.96
N LYS A 50 5.39 1.19 -4.13
CA LYS A 50 5.48 2.34 -3.22
C LYS A 50 4.98 1.97 -1.82
N TYR A 51 3.81 1.32 -1.74
CA TYR A 51 3.20 0.90 -0.48
C TYR A 51 3.37 -0.60 -0.25
N ARG A 52 4.38 -0.97 0.53
CA ARG A 52 4.64 -2.39 0.85
C ARG A 52 5.08 -2.59 2.30
N VAL A 53 4.73 -3.75 2.83
CA VAL A 53 5.24 -4.26 4.10
C VAL A 53 5.67 -5.71 3.94
N LYS A 54 6.72 -6.10 4.67
CA LYS A 54 7.10 -7.50 4.77
C LYS A 54 6.24 -8.18 5.83
N ILE A 55 5.64 -9.30 5.45
CA ILE A 55 4.86 -10.14 6.33
C ILE A 55 5.65 -11.43 6.54
N THR A 56 5.91 -11.79 7.80
CA THR A 56 6.54 -13.06 8.17
C THR A 56 5.65 -13.78 9.18
N PRO A 57 5.77 -15.11 9.37
CA PRO A 57 5.10 -15.79 10.47
C PRO A 57 5.37 -15.14 11.83
N GLY A 58 4.36 -15.11 12.70
CA GLY A 58 4.38 -14.41 13.98
C GLY A 58 3.07 -14.57 14.77
N THR A 59 2.77 -13.63 15.66
CA THR A 59 1.65 -13.75 16.61
C THR A 59 0.50 -12.78 16.37
N ALA A 60 0.60 -11.86 15.40
CA ALA A 60 -0.46 -10.89 15.14
C ALA A 60 -1.58 -11.50 14.29
N LYS A 61 -2.82 -11.20 14.67
CA LYS A 61 -4.01 -11.52 13.88
C LYS A 61 -4.06 -10.66 12.61
N LYS A 62 -4.58 -11.22 11.52
CA LYS A 62 -4.68 -10.57 10.19
C LYS A 62 -5.28 -9.17 10.22
N GLY A 63 -6.39 -8.95 10.93
CA GLY A 63 -7.00 -7.61 11.05
C GLY A 63 -6.13 -6.57 11.76
N LYS A 64 -5.34 -6.98 12.77
CA LYS A 64 -4.40 -6.08 13.45
C LYS A 64 -3.20 -5.76 12.56
N ALA A 65 -2.74 -6.74 11.78
CA ALA A 65 -1.67 -6.56 10.81
C ALA A 65 -2.10 -5.60 9.68
N ALA A 66 -3.31 -5.78 9.12
CA ALA A 66 -3.91 -4.90 8.12
C ALA A 66 -3.95 -3.45 8.60
N LYS A 67 -4.60 -3.19 9.74
CA LYS A 67 -4.71 -1.84 10.30
C LYS A 67 -3.33 -1.21 10.60
N MET A 68 -2.36 -2.02 11.00
CA MET A 68 -0.98 -1.56 11.21
C MET A 68 -0.31 -1.13 9.91
N ALA A 69 -0.48 -1.89 8.82
CA ALA A 69 0.06 -1.55 7.51
C ALA A 69 -0.59 -0.28 6.94
N MET A 70 -1.92 -0.19 6.96
CA MET A 70 -2.65 1.00 6.46
C MET A 70 -2.29 2.27 7.22
N ASN A 71 -2.12 2.15 8.54
CA ASN A 71 -1.69 3.27 9.36
C ASN A 71 -0.24 3.70 9.04
N LEU A 72 0.65 2.75 8.72
CA LEU A 72 2.01 3.08 8.27
C LEU A 72 1.96 3.85 6.95
N PHE A 73 1.24 3.34 5.95
CA PHE A 73 1.12 3.97 4.63
C PHE A 73 0.52 5.37 4.70
N SER A 74 -0.49 5.57 5.54
CA SER A 74 -1.10 6.90 5.77
C SER A 74 -0.15 7.94 6.38
N HIS A 75 0.93 7.50 7.03
CA HIS A 75 1.94 8.37 7.65
C HIS A 75 3.22 8.50 6.82
N MET A 76 3.28 7.90 5.63
CA MET A 76 4.39 8.11 4.72
C MET A 76 4.37 9.56 4.20
N PRO A 77 5.52 10.25 4.15
CA PRO A 77 5.59 11.65 3.73
C PRO A 77 5.19 11.83 2.26
N GLU A 78 5.48 10.83 1.42
CA GLU A 78 5.21 10.83 -0.02
C GLU A 78 3.77 10.43 -0.39
N ALA A 79 2.93 10.16 0.61
CA ALA A 79 1.53 9.78 0.39
C ALA A 79 0.68 11.04 0.16
N THR A 80 0.15 11.16 -1.04
CA THR A 80 -0.79 12.22 -1.44
C THR A 80 -2.13 12.09 -0.72
N SER A 81 -2.92 13.15 -0.71
CA SER A 81 -4.28 13.12 -0.13
C SER A 81 -5.16 12.08 -0.81
N ARG A 82 -5.07 11.97 -2.15
CA ARG A 82 -5.87 11.02 -2.93
C ARG A 82 -5.52 9.57 -2.62
N GLU A 83 -4.23 9.23 -2.54
CA GLU A 83 -3.81 7.87 -2.15
C GLU A 83 -4.31 7.52 -0.75
N LYS A 84 -4.26 8.47 0.21
CA LYS A 84 -4.77 8.26 1.58
C LYS A 84 -6.27 8.03 1.63
N GLU A 85 -7.05 8.74 0.81
CA GLU A 85 -8.49 8.54 0.69
C GLU A 85 -8.81 7.15 0.16
N LEU A 86 -8.17 6.75 -0.94
CA LEU A 86 -8.40 5.44 -1.55
C LEU A 86 -7.97 4.29 -0.64
N MET A 87 -6.84 4.43 0.05
CA MET A 87 -6.42 3.48 1.08
C MET A 87 -7.46 3.33 2.21
N LYS A 88 -8.12 4.42 2.61
CA LYS A 88 -9.17 4.36 3.64
C LYS A 88 -10.50 3.82 3.11
N ALA A 89 -10.72 3.89 1.79
CA ALA A 89 -11.89 3.34 1.15
C ALA A 89 -11.86 1.79 1.10
N CYS A 90 -10.67 1.17 1.15
CA CYS A 90 -10.55 -0.28 1.33
C CYS A 90 -11.26 -0.73 2.61
N THR A 91 -12.18 -1.67 2.47
CA THR A 91 -12.97 -2.19 3.59
C THR A 91 -12.14 -3.14 4.45
N ASP A 92 -12.50 -3.26 5.74
CA ASP A 92 -11.86 -4.20 6.67
C ASP A 92 -11.84 -5.65 6.13
N PRO A 93 -12.92 -6.19 5.52
CA PRO A 93 -12.92 -7.52 4.89
C PRO A 93 -11.91 -7.68 3.77
N GLU A 94 -11.79 -6.71 2.86
CA GLU A 94 -10.83 -6.75 1.73
C GLU A 94 -9.39 -6.77 2.24
N LEU A 95 -9.07 -5.89 3.20
CA LEU A 95 -7.75 -5.82 3.82
C LEU A 95 -7.40 -7.11 4.57
N VAL A 96 -8.39 -7.71 5.24
CA VAL A 96 -8.23 -8.96 5.99
C VAL A 96 -8.09 -10.16 5.05
N ALA A 97 -8.77 -10.17 3.91
CA ALA A 97 -8.65 -11.20 2.89
C ALA A 97 -7.26 -11.18 2.23
N ALA A 98 -6.67 -10.01 2.08
CA ALA A 98 -5.32 -9.83 1.56
C ALA A 98 -4.20 -10.18 2.56
N ILE A 99 -4.48 -10.61 3.79
CA ILE A 99 -3.44 -10.88 4.79
C ILE A 99 -3.60 -12.26 5.42
N ILE A 100 -2.47 -12.96 5.52
CA ILE A 100 -2.36 -14.26 6.21
C ILE A 100 -2.39 -14.05 7.74
N GLY A 101 -3.05 -14.94 8.48
CA GLY A 101 -3.08 -14.91 9.95
C GLY A 101 -1.77 -15.37 10.60
N ASN A 102 -1.59 -15.06 11.89
CA ASN A 102 -0.39 -15.42 12.67
C ASN A 102 0.89 -14.88 12.02
N VAL A 103 0.92 -13.55 11.88
CA VAL A 103 2.01 -12.86 11.18
C VAL A 103 2.66 -11.79 12.04
N LYS A 104 3.83 -11.36 11.60
CA LYS A 104 4.56 -10.19 12.07
C LYS A 104 4.76 -9.27 10.87
N VAL A 105 4.38 -8.02 11.04
CA VAL A 105 4.59 -6.97 10.03
C VAL A 105 5.92 -6.27 10.31
N SER A 106 6.77 -6.15 9.30
CA SER A 106 8.00 -5.35 9.32
C SER A 106 8.06 -4.45 8.09
N ALA A 107 8.47 -3.20 8.30
CA ALA A 107 8.65 -2.21 7.25
C ALA A 107 9.57 -1.09 7.76
N ALA A 108 10.21 -0.37 6.84
CA ALA A 108 10.94 0.85 7.16
C ALA A 108 10.00 1.86 7.85
N GLY A 109 10.45 2.50 8.92
CA GLY A 109 9.65 3.47 9.70
C GLY A 109 8.64 2.88 10.69
N LEU A 110 8.35 1.57 10.66
CA LEU A 110 7.33 0.96 11.54
C LEU A 110 7.71 1.05 13.03
N SER A 111 9.00 0.94 13.37
CA SER A 111 9.49 1.06 14.75
C SER A 111 9.29 2.47 15.31
N GLN A 112 9.52 3.50 14.49
CA GLN A 112 9.32 4.90 14.86
C GLN A 112 7.84 5.21 15.09
N LEU A 113 6.97 4.69 14.21
CA LEU A 113 5.52 4.84 14.34
C LEU A 113 4.99 4.22 15.66
N LYS A 114 5.46 3.02 16.01
CA LYS A 114 5.10 2.34 17.27
C LYS A 114 5.58 3.12 18.49
N GLN A 115 6.75 3.76 18.43
CA GLN A 115 7.27 4.58 19.53
C GLN A 115 6.47 5.88 19.69
N LYS A 116 6.09 6.53 18.57
CA LYS A 116 5.24 7.72 18.57
C LYS A 116 3.86 7.44 19.17
N GLN A 117 3.24 6.31 18.82
CA GLN A 117 1.97 5.86 19.41
C GLN A 117 2.05 5.54 20.91
N LYS A 118 3.18 4.99 21.38
CA LYS A 118 3.39 4.77 22.82
C LYS A 118 3.55 6.07 23.59
N LYS A 119 4.19 7.09 23.01
CA LYS A 119 4.33 8.43 23.63
C LYS A 119 2.99 9.17 23.68
N SER A 120 2.20 9.18 22.60
CA SER A 120 0.88 9.82 22.60
C SER A 120 -0.11 9.16 23.57
N LYS A 121 -0.03 7.84 23.78
CA LYS A 121 -0.81 7.16 24.84
C LYS A 121 -0.40 7.51 26.28
N LYS A 122 0.83 8.01 26.50
CA LYS A 122 1.31 8.41 27.83
C LYS A 122 1.06 9.88 28.16
N GLY A 123 0.89 10.74 27.15
CA GLY A 123 0.65 12.18 27.35
C GLY A 123 -0.82 12.60 27.39
N GLY A 124 -1.76 11.67 27.20
CA GLY A 124 -3.21 11.93 27.25
C GLY A 124 -3.87 11.48 28.56
N ARG A 125 -3.12 11.48 29.67
CA ARG A 125 -3.59 11.02 30.97
C ARG A 125 -3.11 11.98 32.06
#